data_AF-A0A166FN03-F1
#
_entry.id   AF-A0A166FN03-F1
#
_cell.length_a   1.000
_cell.length_b   1.000
_cell.length_c   1.000
_cell.angle_alpha   90.00
_cell.angle_beta   90.00
_cell.angle_gamma   90.00
#
_symmetry.space_group_name_H-M   'P 1'
#
loop_
_entity.id
_entity.type
_entity.pdbx_description
1 polymer ?
#
loop_
_entity_poly.entity_id
_entity_poly.type
_entity_poly.pdbx_seq_one_letter_code
_entity_poly.pdbx_strand_id
1 'polypeptide(L)'
;MAQPPVPALTQPLNDIRNVVEAQSYYEDIKNRMNYAPTAPRYIPYDEAVLVSARSRAIKLGNLYPDPDIPTPAEDLAAIQALVATLVTGQAALRTDLTAVRTDLVGRINALSKTLMPKVHNSLSYLGRDIPWQVVPFVDGTMPPADLPGIHNVDDLEHLTIPQLNTYLQGHGLTVPAQQNKQSRIMAVAQALGVVGSVMEDHLADII
;
A
#
# COMPACT_ATOMS: atom_id res chain seq x y z
N MET A 1 -59.79 37.12 -43.76
CA MET A 1 -58.87 36.04 -43.35
C MET A 1 -59.39 35.50 -42.03
N ALA A 2 -59.84 34.24 -41.99
CA ALA A 2 -60.36 33.64 -40.76
C ALA A 2 -59.19 33.30 -39.83
N GLN A 3 -59.28 33.72 -38.57
CA GLN A 3 -58.31 33.42 -37.52
C GLN A 3 -58.37 31.90 -37.26
N PRO A 4 -57.23 31.17 -37.23
CA PRO A 4 -57.26 29.75 -36.91
C PRO A 4 -57.78 29.56 -35.48
N PRO A 5 -58.60 28.53 -35.22
CA PRO A 5 -59.13 28.28 -33.90
C PRO A 5 -57.98 28.10 -32.90
N VAL A 6 -58.00 28.89 -31.84
CA VAL A 6 -57.09 28.73 -30.70
C VAL A 6 -57.41 27.36 -30.08
N PRO A 7 -56.46 26.45 -29.91
CA PRO A 7 -56.70 25.20 -29.21
C PRO A 7 -57.09 25.55 -27.77
N ALA A 8 -58.34 25.27 -27.41
CA ALA A 8 -58.76 25.30 -26.02
C ALA A 8 -57.88 24.32 -25.24
N LEU A 9 -57.36 24.76 -24.08
CA LEU A 9 -56.79 23.87 -23.08
C LEU A 9 -57.92 22.95 -22.58
N THR A 10 -58.15 21.83 -23.27
CA THR A 10 -59.20 20.86 -22.94
C THR A 10 -58.73 19.78 -21.97
N GLN A 11 -57.59 19.95 -21.31
CA GLN A 11 -57.28 19.10 -20.16
C GLN A 11 -57.67 19.83 -18.87
N PRO A 12 -58.81 19.48 -18.26
CA PRO A 12 -59.11 19.96 -16.92
C PRO A 12 -57.96 19.59 -15.98
N LEU A 13 -57.66 20.48 -15.02
CA LEU A 13 -56.62 20.33 -13.99
C LEU A 13 -56.66 18.97 -13.24
N ASN A 14 -57.73 18.20 -13.38
CA ASN A 14 -57.95 16.89 -12.77
C ASN A 14 -57.21 15.75 -13.50
N ASP A 15 -56.62 15.99 -14.68
CA ASP A 15 -55.97 14.96 -15.50
C ASP A 15 -54.44 14.86 -15.32
N ILE A 16 -53.84 15.64 -14.41
CA ILE A 16 -52.40 15.58 -14.12
C ILE A 16 -52.10 14.34 -13.27
N ARG A 17 -51.37 13.37 -13.82
CA ARG A 17 -51.20 12.04 -13.22
C ARG A 17 -49.83 11.83 -12.58
N ASN A 18 -48.84 12.65 -12.90
CA ASN A 18 -47.48 12.53 -12.34
C ASN A 18 -46.79 13.88 -12.18
N VAL A 19 -45.63 13.86 -11.50
CA VAL A 19 -44.83 15.05 -11.17
C VAL A 19 -44.29 15.75 -12.41
N VAL A 20 -43.88 15.00 -13.42
CA VAL A 20 -43.32 15.53 -14.67
C VAL A 20 -44.38 16.33 -15.44
N GLU A 21 -45.59 15.80 -15.53
CA GLU A 21 -46.75 16.49 -16.11
C GLU A 21 -47.12 17.74 -15.30
N ALA A 22 -47.11 17.64 -13.98
CA ALA A 22 -47.41 18.77 -13.10
C ALA A 22 -46.40 19.92 -13.25
N GLN A 23 -45.11 19.59 -13.41
CA GLN A 23 -44.03 20.56 -13.55
C GLN A 23 -43.99 21.17 -14.96
N SER A 24 -44.26 20.37 -16.00
CA SER A 24 -44.45 20.85 -17.37
C SER A 24 -45.64 21.82 -17.48
N TYR A 25 -46.76 21.49 -16.83
CA TYR A 25 -47.94 22.35 -16.76
C TYR A 25 -47.67 23.66 -16.01
N TYR A 26 -46.91 23.60 -14.90
CA TYR A 26 -46.50 24.80 -14.16
C TYR A 26 -45.62 25.75 -15.01
N GLU A 27 -44.62 25.23 -15.72
CA GLU A 27 -43.77 26.06 -16.57
C GLU A 27 -44.54 26.60 -17.80
N ASP A 28 -45.51 25.87 -18.37
CA ASP A 28 -46.38 26.40 -19.44
C ASP A 28 -47.23 27.57 -18.95
N ILE A 29 -47.89 27.46 -17.78
CA ILE A 29 -48.66 28.58 -17.20
C ILE A 29 -47.76 29.78 -16.89
N LYS A 30 -46.60 29.54 -16.27
CA LYS A 30 -45.59 30.58 -15.96
C LYS A 30 -45.14 31.34 -17.20
N ASN A 31 -44.83 30.60 -18.28
CA ASN A 31 -44.46 31.21 -19.55
C ASN A 31 -45.61 32.00 -20.18
N ARG A 32 -46.86 31.56 -19.99
CA ARG A 32 -48.05 32.26 -20.51
C ARG A 32 -48.39 33.55 -19.75
N MET A 33 -48.07 33.65 -18.47
CA MET A 33 -48.26 34.89 -17.72
C MET A 33 -47.23 35.98 -18.05
N ASN A 34 -46.09 35.60 -18.62
CA ASN A 34 -45.08 36.54 -19.11
C ASN A 34 -45.44 37.16 -20.47
N TYR A 35 -46.58 36.82 -21.07
CA TYR A 35 -47.08 37.53 -22.24
C TYR A 35 -47.62 38.92 -21.85
N ALA A 36 -47.43 39.92 -22.71
CA ALA A 36 -48.08 41.22 -22.54
C ALA A 36 -49.61 41.03 -22.47
N PRO A 37 -50.35 41.80 -21.65
CA PRO A 37 -51.81 41.64 -21.48
C PRO A 37 -52.62 41.73 -22.77
N THR A 38 -52.04 42.35 -23.80
CA THR A 38 -52.60 42.54 -25.13
C THR A 38 -52.31 41.38 -26.09
N ALA A 39 -51.48 40.42 -25.70
CA ALA A 39 -51.16 39.26 -26.53
C ALA A 39 -52.38 38.32 -26.62
N PRO A 40 -52.71 37.78 -27.81
CA PRO A 40 -53.85 36.89 -28.00
C PRO A 40 -53.74 35.54 -27.25
N ARG A 41 -52.60 35.28 -26.60
CA ARG A 41 -52.34 34.11 -25.74
C ARG A 41 -52.24 34.45 -24.25
N TYR A 42 -52.44 35.72 -23.88
CA TYR A 42 -52.51 36.13 -22.49
C TYR A 42 -53.80 35.61 -21.87
N ILE A 43 -53.65 34.87 -20.77
CA ILE A 43 -54.77 34.41 -19.96
C ILE A 43 -54.56 35.08 -18.59
N PRO A 44 -55.50 35.90 -18.09
CA PRO A 44 -55.40 36.48 -16.77
C PRO A 44 -55.52 35.35 -15.74
N TYR A 45 -54.39 34.93 -15.19
CA TYR A 45 -54.36 33.97 -14.09
C TYR A 45 -54.25 34.73 -12.76
N ASP A 46 -55.10 34.38 -11.81
CA ASP A 46 -54.97 34.77 -10.41
C ASP A 46 -53.77 34.02 -9.81
N GLU A 47 -52.90 34.74 -9.10
CA GLU A 47 -51.70 34.21 -8.42
C GLU A 47 -52.05 33.00 -7.52
N ALA A 48 -53.27 32.96 -6.99
CA ALA A 48 -53.81 31.83 -6.23
C ALA A 48 -53.79 30.50 -7.02
N VAL A 49 -53.97 30.54 -8.35
CA VAL A 49 -53.99 29.35 -9.22
C VAL A 49 -52.59 28.76 -9.37
N LEU A 50 -51.56 29.60 -9.48
CA LEU A 50 -50.16 29.14 -9.51
C LEU A 50 -49.74 28.52 -8.19
N VAL A 51 -50.09 29.16 -7.08
CA VAL A 51 -49.76 28.66 -5.74
C VAL A 51 -50.45 27.32 -5.50
N SER A 52 -51.69 27.16 -5.95
CA SER A 52 -52.42 25.89 -5.91
C SER A 52 -51.78 24.81 -6.80
N ALA A 53 -51.43 25.13 -8.05
CA ALA A 53 -50.77 24.20 -8.96
C ALA A 53 -49.40 23.74 -8.44
N ARG A 54 -48.58 24.68 -7.94
CA ARG A 54 -47.28 24.39 -7.31
C ARG A 54 -47.42 23.51 -6.07
N SER A 55 -48.38 23.82 -5.20
CA SER A 55 -48.63 23.04 -3.98
C SER A 55 -49.10 21.62 -4.29
N ARG A 56 -49.86 21.42 -5.38
CA ARG A 56 -50.28 20.09 -5.83
C ARG A 56 -49.16 19.30 -6.49
N ALA A 57 -48.29 19.93 -7.28
CA ALA A 57 -47.10 19.30 -7.84
C ALA A 57 -46.17 18.77 -6.74
N ILE A 58 -45.94 19.58 -5.70
CA ILE A 58 -45.16 19.17 -4.50
C ILE A 58 -45.85 18.00 -3.79
N LYS A 59 -47.18 18.06 -3.59
CA LYS A 59 -47.92 16.95 -2.98
C LYS A 59 -47.85 15.67 -3.81
N LEU A 60 -47.96 15.75 -5.13
CA LEU A 60 -47.85 14.59 -6.03
C LEU A 60 -46.45 13.97 -5.99
N GLY A 61 -45.39 14.78 -5.95
CA GLY A 61 -44.03 14.28 -5.78
C GLY A 61 -43.76 13.62 -4.44
N ASN A 62 -44.49 14.02 -3.40
CA ASN A 62 -44.41 13.37 -2.08
C ASN A 62 -45.33 12.14 -1.94
N LEU A 63 -46.39 12.03 -2.75
CA LEU A 63 -47.39 10.95 -2.69
C LEU A 63 -47.01 9.73 -3.54
N TYR A 64 -46.21 9.93 -4.59
CA TYR A 64 -45.70 8.86 -5.45
C TYR A 64 -44.17 8.92 -5.50
N PRO A 65 -43.48 8.57 -4.39
CA PRO A 65 -42.06 8.28 -4.47
C PRO A 65 -41.91 7.13 -5.47
N ASP A 66 -41.13 7.35 -6.53
CA ASP A 66 -40.76 6.28 -7.45
C ASP A 66 -39.97 5.24 -6.63
N PRO A 67 -40.50 4.02 -6.43
CA PRO A 67 -39.87 3.02 -5.58
C PRO A 67 -38.51 2.55 -6.14
N ASP A 68 -38.23 2.84 -7.41
CA ASP A 68 -36.98 2.49 -8.07
C ASP A 68 -35.91 3.60 -7.95
N ILE A 69 -36.24 4.77 -7.40
CA ILE A 69 -35.29 5.87 -7.18
C ILE A 69 -34.87 5.88 -5.70
N PRO A 70 -33.60 5.62 -5.39
CA PRO A 70 -33.07 5.73 -4.03
C PRO A 70 -33.37 7.12 -3.47
N THR A 71 -33.86 7.16 -2.24
CA THR A 71 -33.98 8.40 -1.51
C THR A 71 -32.59 8.95 -1.19
N PRO A 72 -32.42 10.28 -1.06
CA PRO A 72 -31.15 10.85 -0.63
C PRO A 72 -30.61 10.28 0.70
N ALA A 73 -31.51 9.77 1.56
CA ALA A 73 -31.14 9.10 2.80
C ALA A 73 -30.51 7.70 2.56
N GLU A 74 -31.04 6.94 1.60
CA GLU A 74 -30.48 5.65 1.19
C GLU A 74 -29.13 5.82 0.51
N ASP A 75 -28.99 6.80 -0.39
CA ASP A 75 -27.70 7.15 -1.01
C ASP A 75 -26.67 7.58 0.04
N LEU A 76 -27.07 8.41 1.00
CA LEU A 76 -26.18 8.82 2.09
C LEU A 76 -25.73 7.62 2.92
N ALA A 77 -26.62 6.70 3.25
CA ALA A 77 -26.29 5.49 3.99
C ALA A 77 -25.32 4.60 3.20
N ALA A 78 -25.53 4.43 1.89
CA ALA A 78 -24.64 3.67 1.02
C ALA A 78 -23.23 4.31 0.93
N ILE A 79 -23.16 5.63 0.79
CA ILE A 79 -21.89 6.38 0.79
C ILE A 79 -21.18 6.21 2.14
N GLN A 80 -21.90 6.31 3.26
CA GLN A 80 -21.33 6.11 4.60
C GLN A 80 -20.77 4.69 4.77
N ALA A 81 -21.45 3.67 4.26
CA ALA A 81 -20.97 2.30 4.28
C ALA A 81 -19.67 2.13 3.46
N LEU A 82 -19.62 2.69 2.24
CA LEU A 82 -18.42 2.68 1.40
C LEU A 82 -17.24 3.39 2.07
N VAL A 83 -17.49 4.57 2.66
CA VAL A 83 -16.47 5.31 3.41
C VAL A 83 -15.95 4.48 4.59
N ALA A 84 -16.82 3.81 5.34
CA ALA A 84 -16.41 2.95 6.44
C ALA A 84 -15.53 1.77 5.97
N THR A 85 -15.89 1.14 4.85
CA THR A 85 -15.07 0.10 4.22
C THR A 85 -13.70 0.63 3.80
N LEU A 86 -13.65 1.81 3.16
CA LEU A 86 -12.39 2.43 2.73
C LEU A 86 -11.49 2.79 3.92
N VAL A 87 -12.06 3.35 4.99
CA VAL A 87 -11.32 3.67 6.22
C VAL A 87 -10.73 2.40 6.85
N THR A 88 -11.52 1.32 6.90
CA THR A 88 -11.04 0.03 7.42
C THR A 88 -9.92 -0.55 6.56
N GLY A 89 -10.08 -0.52 5.23
CA GLY A 89 -9.04 -0.95 4.30
C GLY A 89 -7.76 -0.12 4.41
N GLN A 90 -7.88 1.20 4.57
CA GLN A 90 -6.72 2.08 4.78
C GLN A 90 -5.99 1.75 6.09
N ALA A 91 -6.71 1.43 7.17
CA ALA A 91 -6.11 1.04 8.44
C ALA A 91 -5.36 -0.31 8.33
N ALA A 92 -5.93 -1.27 7.60
CA ALA A 92 -5.28 -2.55 7.33
C ALA A 92 -3.97 -2.35 6.54
N LEU A 93 -4.01 -1.59 5.44
CA LEU A 93 -2.82 -1.29 4.62
C LEU A 93 -1.71 -0.58 5.42
N ARG A 94 -2.07 0.32 6.34
CA ARG A 94 -1.08 0.97 7.22
C ARG A 94 -0.41 -0.02 8.17
N THR A 95 -1.17 -0.98 8.69
CA THR A 95 -0.65 -2.06 9.53
C THR A 95 0.32 -2.93 8.73
N ASP A 96 -0.08 -3.37 7.54
CA ASP A 96 0.75 -4.21 6.67
C ASP A 96 2.04 -3.50 6.27
N LEU A 97 1.96 -2.22 5.89
CA LEU A 97 3.15 -1.43 5.55
C LEU A 97 4.12 -1.29 6.74
N THR A 98 3.59 -1.17 7.94
CA THR A 98 4.40 -1.11 9.17
C THR A 98 5.09 -2.45 9.45
N ALA A 99 4.38 -3.57 9.23
CA ALA A 99 4.95 -4.90 9.36
C ALA A 99 6.08 -5.14 8.33
N VAL A 100 5.84 -4.81 7.05
CA VAL A 100 6.85 -4.90 5.99
C VAL A 100 8.07 -4.03 6.30
N ARG A 101 7.86 -2.80 6.76
CA ARG A 101 8.97 -1.92 7.17
C ARG A 101 9.79 -2.55 8.28
N THR A 102 9.14 -3.13 9.28
CA THR A 102 9.81 -3.78 10.42
C THR A 102 10.63 -4.99 9.97
N ASP A 103 10.07 -5.85 9.11
CA ASP A 103 10.77 -7.00 8.54
C ASP A 103 11.99 -6.57 7.71
N LEU A 104 11.83 -5.60 6.81
CA LEU A 104 12.93 -5.09 5.99
C LEU A 104 14.06 -4.49 6.82
N VAL A 105 13.74 -3.67 7.83
CA VAL A 105 14.74 -3.12 8.75
C VAL A 105 15.44 -4.24 9.52
N GLY A 106 14.69 -5.26 9.97
CA GLY A 106 15.25 -6.45 10.61
C GLY A 106 16.25 -7.19 9.72
N ARG A 107 15.89 -7.44 8.46
CA ARG A 107 16.75 -8.10 7.47
C ARG A 107 17.99 -7.28 7.13
N ILE A 108 17.85 -5.96 6.95
CA ILE A 108 18.99 -5.05 6.71
C ILE A 108 19.96 -5.10 7.88
N ASN A 109 19.45 -5.05 9.12
CA ASN A 109 20.29 -5.12 10.31
C ASN A 109 21.00 -6.48 10.42
N ALA A 110 20.31 -7.58 10.12
CA ALA A 110 20.91 -8.92 10.13
C ALA A 110 22.01 -9.07 9.06
N LEU A 111 21.76 -8.58 7.84
CA LEU A 111 22.76 -8.54 6.77
C LEU A 111 23.94 -7.65 7.13
N SER A 112 23.69 -6.46 7.69
CA SER A 112 24.76 -5.55 8.11
C SER A 112 25.66 -6.19 9.17
N LYS A 113 25.10 -6.91 10.14
CA LYS A 113 25.87 -7.60 11.19
C LYS A 113 26.75 -8.73 10.66
N THR A 114 26.36 -9.37 9.57
CA THR A 114 27.08 -10.50 8.99
C THR A 114 28.07 -10.07 7.91
N LEU A 115 27.73 -9.06 7.11
CA LEU A 115 28.55 -8.60 5.98
C LEU A 115 29.60 -7.57 6.38
N MET A 116 29.29 -6.62 7.27
CA MET A 116 30.24 -5.55 7.62
C MET A 116 31.56 -6.09 8.20
N PRO A 117 31.56 -7.09 9.11
CA PRO A 117 32.80 -7.71 9.57
C PRO A 117 33.59 -8.36 8.44
N LYS A 118 32.92 -9.04 7.50
CA LYS A 118 33.58 -9.69 6.36
C LYS A 118 34.23 -8.68 5.41
N VAL A 119 33.56 -7.55 5.15
CA VAL A 119 34.10 -6.46 4.34
C VAL A 119 35.27 -5.79 5.06
N HIS A 120 35.16 -5.57 6.38
CA HIS A 120 36.28 -5.06 7.18
C HIS A 120 37.49 -5.99 7.08
N ASN A 121 37.28 -7.30 7.22
CA ASN A 121 38.34 -8.30 7.16
C ASN A 121 38.98 -8.38 5.78
N SER A 122 38.19 -8.28 4.70
CA SER A 122 38.71 -8.28 3.33
C SER A 122 39.61 -7.08 3.05
N LEU A 123 39.32 -5.91 3.65
CA LEU A 123 40.13 -4.70 3.55
C LEU A 123 41.34 -4.71 4.50
N SER A 124 41.29 -5.50 5.56
CA SER A 124 42.33 -5.57 6.60
C SER A 124 43.44 -6.58 6.30
N TYR A 125 43.46 -7.14 5.08
CA TYR A 125 44.49 -8.07 4.60
C TYR A 125 44.72 -9.24 5.60
N LEU A 126 45.94 -9.41 6.14
CA LEU A 126 46.31 -10.45 7.11
C LEU A 126 45.88 -10.16 8.56
N GLY A 127 45.29 -8.99 8.84
CA GLY A 127 44.82 -8.65 10.18
C GLY A 127 45.90 -8.20 11.17
N ARG A 128 47.15 -8.03 10.72
CA ARG A 128 48.30 -7.68 11.59
C ARG A 128 48.32 -6.19 11.97
N ASP A 129 48.15 -5.31 10.98
CA ASP A 129 48.14 -3.85 11.20
C ASP A 129 46.76 -3.35 11.63
N ILE A 130 45.70 -3.92 11.03
CA ILE A 130 44.30 -3.65 11.35
C ILE A 130 43.68 -4.99 11.72
N PRO A 131 43.35 -5.24 13.00
CA PRO A 131 42.74 -6.48 13.42
C PRO A 131 41.42 -6.76 12.69
N TRP A 132 41.22 -8.01 12.31
CA TRP A 132 39.94 -8.51 11.83
C TRP A 132 38.87 -8.39 12.91
N GLN A 133 37.65 -8.15 12.45
CA GLN A 133 36.45 -8.23 13.26
C GLN A 133 35.96 -9.69 13.31
N VAL A 134 35.51 -10.08 14.49
CA VAL A 134 34.88 -11.39 14.68
C VAL A 134 33.58 -11.44 13.88
N VAL A 135 33.49 -12.45 13.02
CA VAL A 135 32.32 -12.68 12.16
C VAL A 135 31.37 -13.64 12.87
N PRO A 136 30.09 -13.27 13.09
CA PRO A 136 29.09 -14.19 13.60
C PRO A 136 28.88 -15.41 12.69
N PHE A 137 28.38 -16.50 13.28
CA PHE A 137 27.91 -17.67 12.55
C PHE A 137 26.67 -17.37 11.69
N VAL A 138 26.28 -18.31 10.83
CA VAL A 138 25.15 -18.12 9.89
C VAL A 138 23.82 -17.87 10.58
N ASP A 139 23.67 -18.33 11.82
CA ASP A 139 22.49 -18.09 12.67
C ASP A 139 22.56 -16.75 13.43
N GLY A 140 23.63 -15.97 13.23
CA GLY A 140 23.88 -14.69 13.87
C GLY A 140 24.46 -14.79 15.28
N THR A 141 24.72 -15.99 15.79
CA THR A 141 25.39 -16.18 17.08
C THR A 141 26.88 -15.86 16.96
N MET A 142 27.48 -15.36 18.04
CA MET A 142 28.94 -15.21 18.10
C MET A 142 29.58 -16.60 18.27
N PRO A 143 30.80 -16.81 17.77
CA PRO A 143 31.56 -18.01 18.10
C PRO A 143 31.56 -18.24 19.62
N PRO A 144 31.25 -19.46 20.09
CA PRO A 144 31.17 -19.75 21.52
C PRO A 144 32.51 -19.48 22.22
N ALA A 145 32.45 -19.25 23.53
CA ALA A 145 33.61 -18.79 24.32
C ALA A 145 34.79 -19.78 24.35
N ASP A 146 34.56 -21.04 24.02
CA ASP A 146 35.57 -22.09 23.86
C ASP A 146 36.33 -22.02 22.53
N LEU A 147 35.82 -21.24 21.56
CA LEU A 147 36.55 -20.88 20.35
C LEU A 147 37.31 -19.57 20.55
N PRO A 148 38.64 -19.55 20.32
CA PRO A 148 39.38 -18.30 20.36
C PRO A 148 38.91 -17.39 19.21
N GLY A 149 38.73 -16.11 19.50
CA GLY A 149 38.38 -15.11 18.49
C GLY A 149 39.52 -14.94 17.49
N ILE A 150 39.19 -14.91 16.20
CA ILE A 150 40.15 -14.79 15.10
C ILE A 150 40.24 -13.32 14.69
N HIS A 151 41.39 -12.69 14.95
CA HIS A 151 41.66 -11.28 14.68
C HIS A 151 42.74 -11.09 13.63
N ASN A 152 43.47 -12.13 13.26
CA ASN A 152 44.50 -12.10 12.23
C ASN A 152 44.75 -13.51 11.67
N VAL A 153 45.63 -13.58 10.69
CA VAL A 153 46.07 -14.84 10.07
C VAL A 153 46.76 -15.77 11.07
N ASP A 154 47.57 -15.25 11.97
CA ASP A 154 48.35 -16.05 12.91
C ASP A 154 47.40 -16.78 13.88
N ASP A 155 46.29 -16.16 14.28
CA ASP A 155 45.25 -16.80 15.08
C ASP A 155 44.68 -18.06 14.40
N LEU A 156 44.52 -18.03 13.06
CA LEU A 156 44.04 -19.20 12.29
C LEU A 156 45.04 -20.36 12.32
N GLU A 157 46.33 -20.05 12.23
CA GLU A 157 47.40 -21.05 12.23
C GLU A 157 47.49 -21.78 13.57
N HIS A 158 47.17 -21.09 14.67
CA HIS A 158 47.15 -21.66 16.01
C HIS A 158 45.89 -22.49 16.32
N LEU A 159 44.85 -22.44 15.46
CA LEU A 159 43.66 -23.27 15.65
C LEU A 159 43.97 -24.76 15.50
N THR A 160 43.33 -25.56 16.35
CA THR A 160 43.32 -27.02 16.21
C THR A 160 42.32 -27.46 15.13
N ILE A 161 42.49 -28.67 14.59
CA ILE A 161 41.55 -29.23 13.60
C ILE A 161 40.09 -29.26 14.13
N PRO A 162 39.82 -29.67 15.39
CA PRO A 162 38.47 -29.59 15.95
C PRO A 162 37.91 -28.17 15.94
N GLN A 163 38.68 -27.16 16.35
CA GLN A 163 38.24 -25.76 16.35
C GLN A 163 37.96 -25.25 14.94
N LEU A 164 38.82 -25.58 13.97
CA LEU A 164 38.59 -25.27 12.56
C LEU A 164 37.28 -25.89 12.07
N ASN A 165 36.99 -27.13 12.44
CA ASN A 165 35.73 -27.79 12.07
C ASN A 165 34.50 -27.11 12.69
N THR A 166 34.59 -26.68 13.95
CA THR A 166 33.50 -25.94 14.60
C THR A 166 33.26 -24.59 13.90
N TYR A 167 34.32 -23.86 13.54
CA TYR A 167 34.20 -22.63 12.75
C TYR A 167 33.54 -22.88 11.39
N LEU A 168 33.98 -23.90 10.66
CA LEU A 168 33.40 -24.26 9.37
C LEU A 168 31.92 -24.63 9.51
N GLN A 169 31.56 -25.42 10.51
CA GLN A 169 30.18 -25.80 10.78
C GLN A 169 29.31 -24.58 11.12
N GLY A 170 29.79 -23.68 11.98
CA GLY A 170 29.10 -22.44 12.32
C GLY A 170 28.91 -21.50 11.14
N HIS A 171 29.79 -21.57 10.13
CA HIS A 171 29.65 -20.85 8.87
C HIS A 171 28.93 -21.63 7.76
N GLY A 172 28.38 -22.81 8.06
CA GLY A 172 27.64 -23.64 7.10
C GLY A 172 28.52 -24.27 6.01
N LEU A 173 29.82 -24.39 6.25
CA LEU A 173 30.79 -24.97 5.32
C LEU A 173 31.13 -26.40 5.73
N THR A 174 31.20 -27.30 4.75
CA THR A 174 31.64 -28.68 4.96
C THR A 174 32.93 -28.92 4.18
N VAL A 175 34.02 -29.19 4.89
CA VAL A 175 35.31 -29.55 4.29
C VAL A 175 35.54 -31.05 4.48
N PRO A 176 35.84 -31.83 3.42
CA PRO A 176 36.06 -33.27 3.52
C PRO A 176 37.09 -33.63 4.59
N ALA A 177 36.86 -34.71 5.33
CA ALA A 177 37.75 -35.16 6.42
C ALA A 177 39.22 -35.34 5.97
N GLN A 178 39.41 -35.74 4.71
CA GLN A 178 40.71 -36.04 4.09
C GLN A 178 41.54 -34.79 3.76
N GLN A 179 40.98 -33.58 3.85
CA GLN A 179 41.75 -32.36 3.60
C GLN A 179 42.65 -32.01 4.79
N ASN A 180 43.87 -31.56 4.46
CA ASN A 180 44.89 -31.14 5.42
C ASN A 180 44.45 -29.89 6.22
N LYS A 181 45.14 -29.62 7.33
CA LYS A 181 44.88 -28.44 8.19
C LYS A 181 44.85 -27.14 7.38
N GLN A 182 45.74 -27.03 6.39
CA GLN A 182 45.88 -25.83 5.57
C GLN A 182 44.62 -25.50 4.77
N SER A 183 44.02 -26.52 4.14
CA SER A 183 42.79 -26.32 3.37
C SER A 183 41.61 -25.88 4.25
N ARG A 184 41.59 -26.36 5.50
CA ARG A 184 40.58 -25.93 6.50
C ARG A 184 40.81 -24.49 6.94
N ILE A 185 42.06 -24.09 7.17
CA ILE A 185 42.43 -22.70 7.46
C ILE A 185 41.95 -21.79 6.34
N MET A 186 42.24 -22.14 5.08
CA MET A 186 41.79 -21.38 3.91
C MET A 186 40.28 -21.24 3.85
N ALA A 187 39.55 -22.33 4.09
CA ALA A 187 38.09 -22.30 4.10
C ALA A 187 37.52 -21.43 5.23
N VAL A 188 38.13 -21.44 6.43
CA VAL A 188 37.75 -20.54 7.53
C VAL A 188 38.08 -19.09 7.17
N ALA A 189 39.27 -18.80 6.65
CA ALA A 189 39.66 -17.46 6.22
C ALA A 189 38.67 -16.88 5.20
N GLN A 190 38.28 -17.67 4.20
CA GLN A 190 37.25 -17.30 3.24
C GLN A 190 35.89 -17.03 3.90
N ALA A 191 35.49 -17.87 4.87
CA ALA A 191 34.25 -17.66 5.62
C ALA A 191 34.23 -16.32 6.38
N LEU A 192 35.40 -15.90 6.88
CA LEU A 192 35.62 -14.63 7.57
C LEU A 192 35.75 -13.42 6.63
N GLY A 193 35.73 -13.62 5.31
CA GLY A 193 35.82 -12.56 4.31
C GLY A 193 37.23 -12.27 3.79
N VAL A 194 38.23 -13.09 4.14
CA VAL A 194 39.62 -12.92 3.69
C VAL A 194 39.78 -13.50 2.29
N VAL A 195 40.37 -12.73 1.37
CA VAL A 195 40.51 -13.12 -0.04
C VAL A 195 41.60 -14.19 -0.20
N GLY A 196 41.30 -15.28 -0.90
CA GLY A 196 42.18 -16.45 -1.03
C GLY A 196 43.57 -16.16 -1.60
N SER A 197 43.70 -15.22 -2.55
CA SER A 197 45.00 -14.88 -3.16
C SER A 197 46.00 -14.31 -2.16
N VAL A 198 45.52 -13.55 -1.18
CA VAL A 198 46.32 -12.95 -0.10
C VAL A 198 46.89 -14.02 0.83
N MET A 199 46.09 -15.05 1.08
CA MET A 199 46.47 -16.17 1.94
C MET A 199 47.39 -17.16 1.21
N GLU A 200 47.16 -17.42 -0.08
CA GLU A 200 48.00 -18.34 -0.88
C GLU A 200 49.46 -17.85 -0.96
N ASP A 201 49.69 -16.56 -1.16
CA ASP A 201 51.04 -15.97 -1.19
C ASP A 201 51.74 -16.08 0.18
N HIS A 202 51.03 -15.77 1.27
CA HIS A 202 51.59 -15.81 2.62
C HIS A 202 51.91 -17.23 3.11
N LEU A 203 51.12 -18.21 2.67
CA LEU A 203 51.33 -19.63 3.03
C LEU A 203 52.42 -20.28 2.18
N ALA A 204 52.66 -19.77 0.97
CA ALA A 204 53.78 -20.22 0.14
C ALA A 204 55.14 -19.81 0.74
N ASP A 205 55.21 -18.70 1.47
CA ASP A 205 56.43 -18.21 2.13
C ASP A 205 56.81 -18.97 3.42
N ILE A 206 55.94 -19.88 3.91
CA ILE A 206 56.13 -20.63 5.16
C ILE A 206 56.63 -22.07 4.91
N ILE A 207 56.68 -22.53 3.65
CA ILE A 207 57.15 -23.87 3.24
C ILE A 207 58.56 -23.79 2.65
#